data_AF-A0A4Q3HXT0-F1
#
_entry.id   AF-A0A4Q3HXT0-F1
#
_cell.length_a   1.000
_cell.length_b   1.000
_cell.length_c   1.000
_cell.angle_alpha   90.00
_cell.angle_beta   90.00
_cell.angle_gamma   90.00
#
_symmetry.space_group_name_H-M   'P 1'
#
loop_
_entity.id
_entity.type
_entity.pdbx_description
1 polymer ?
#
loop_
_entity_poly.entity_id
_entity_poly.type
_entity_poly.pdbx_seq_one_letter_code
_entity_poly.pdbx_strand_id
1 'polypeptide(L)' 'MPELKPFIAKVAAGESLTLDEARQAFDILMSGEATPSQIGGFLIALRVRGETVA' A
#
# COMPACT_ATOMS: atom_id res chain seq x y z
N MET A 1 -15.52 5.91 1.10
CA MET A 1 -14.60 5.51 0.00
C MET A 1 -13.34 5.00 0.66
N PRO A 2 -12.96 3.74 0.44
CA PRO A 2 -11.71 3.24 0.98
C PRO A 2 -10.55 3.94 0.26
N GLU A 3 -9.71 4.66 1.01
CA GLU A 3 -8.61 5.42 0.44
C GLU A 3 -7.30 4.65 0.56
N LEU A 4 -6.52 4.56 -0.52
CA LEU A 4 -5.19 3.92 -0.48
C LEU A 4 -4.15 4.78 0.28
N LYS A 5 -4.42 6.08 0.46
CA LYS A 5 -3.50 7.06 1.04
C LYS A 5 -3.00 6.73 2.46
N PRO A 6 -3.84 6.30 3.43
CA PRO A 6 -3.38 5.97 4.77
C PRO A 6 -2.37 4.82 4.75
N PHE A 7 -2.59 3.81 3.90
CA PHE A 7 -1.64 2.70 3.75
C PHE A 7 -0.32 3.20 3.17
N ILE A 8 -0.35 4.02 2.11
CA ILE A 8 0.84 4.65 1.52
C ILE A 8 1.63 5.43 2.58
N ALA A 9 0.94 6.24 3.40
CA ALA A 9 1.61 7.02 4.45
C ALA A 9 2.32 6.12 5.47
N LYS A 10 1.63 5.06 5.93
CA LYS A 10 2.20 4.08 6.86
C LYS A 10 3.42 3.37 6.28
N VAL A 11 3.31 2.85 5.05
CA VAL A 11 4.43 2.16 4.40
C VAL A 11 5.60 3.09 4.06
N ALA A 12 5.32 4.35 3.72
CA ALA A 12 6.34 5.36 3.47
C ALA A 12 7.07 5.81 4.75
N ALA A 13 6.42 5.68 5.92
CA ALA A 13 7.05 5.87 7.22
C ALA A 13 7.94 4.68 7.63
N GLY A 14 8.01 3.63 6.82
CA GLY A 14 8.77 2.41 7.13
C GLY A 14 8.04 1.43 8.03
N GLU A 15 6.76 1.70 8.35
CA GLU A 15 5.94 0.81 9.16
C GLU A 15 5.40 -0.37 8.34
N SER A 16 5.29 -1.53 8.98
CA SER A 16 4.67 -2.72 8.38
C SER A 16 3.14 -2.61 8.41
N LEU A 17 2.50 -3.12 7.36
CA LEU A 17 1.07 -3.38 7.38
C LEU A 17 0.80 -4.68 8.15
N THR A 18 -0.26 -4.69 8.95
CA THR A 18 -0.86 -5.93 9.44
C THR A 18 -1.51 -6.70 8.27
N LEU A 19 -1.83 -7.97 8.48
CA LEU A 19 -2.51 -8.78 7.47
C LEU A 19 -3.83 -8.13 6.99
N ASP A 20 -4.61 -7.59 7.91
CA ASP A 20 -5.90 -6.94 7.58
C ASP A 20 -5.71 -5.61 6.83
N GLU A 21 -4.68 -4.84 7.17
CA GLU A 21 -4.34 -3.61 6.44
C GLU A 21 -3.81 -3.92 5.04
N ALA A 22 -2.98 -4.95 4.90
CA ALA A 22 -2.51 -5.42 3.61
C ALA A 22 -3.69 -5.88 2.74
N ARG A 23 -4.62 -6.67 3.30
CA ARG A 23 -5.84 -7.11 2.60
C ARG A 23 -6.65 -5.92 2.09
N GLN A 24 -6.91 -4.94 2.95
CA GLN A 24 -7.64 -3.73 2.56
C GLN A 24 -6.92 -2.92 1.48
N ALA A 25 -5.60 -2.74 1.59
CA ALA A 25 -4.82 -2.04 0.58
C ALA A 25 -4.88 -2.74 -0.79
N PHE A 26 -4.78 -4.08 -0.80
CA PHE A 26 -4.89 -4.88 -2.02
C PHE A 26 -6.30 -4.93 -2.60
N ASP A 27 -7.35 -4.94 -1.76
CA ASP A 27 -8.73 -4.86 -2.22
C ASP A 27 -9.00 -3.53 -2.97
N ILE A 28 -8.45 -2.41 -2.49
CA ILE A 28 -8.55 -1.09 -3.16
C ILE A 28 -7.76 -1.07 -4.48
N LEU A 29 -6.60 -1.74 -4.53
CA LEU A 29 -5.82 -1.90 -5.76
C LEU A 29 -6.58 -2.71 -6.82
N MET A 30 -7.21 -3.81 -6.40
CA MET A 30 -7.92 -4.75 -7.28
C MET A 30 -9.29 -4.23 -7.71
N SER A 31 -9.93 -3.37 -6.91
CA SER A 31 -11.22 -2.74 -7.27
C SER A 31 -11.09 -1.72 -8.41
N GLY A 32 -9.86 -1.27 -8.72
CA GLY A 32 -9.62 -0.21 -9.70
C GLY A 32 -9.96 1.19 -9.19
N GLU A 33 -10.24 1.35 -7.89
CA GLU A 33 -10.55 2.65 -7.27
C GLU A 33 -9.29 3.49 -6.99
N ALA A 34 -8.10 2.89 -7.05
CA ALA A 34 -6.83 3.58 -6.89
C ALA A 34 -6.37 4.26 -8.19
N THR A 35 -5.91 5.51 -8.11
CA THR A 35 -5.29 6.19 -9.24
C THR A 35 -3.93 5.57 -9.57
N PRO A 36 -3.46 5.63 -10.84
CA PRO A 36 -2.12 5.14 -11.21
C PRO A 36 -0.99 5.71 -10.34
N SER A 37 -1.11 6.97 -9.90
CA SER A 37 -0.15 7.61 -9.01
C SER A 37 -0.16 7.04 -7.59
N GLN A 38 -1.32 6.67 -7.05
CA GLN A 38 -1.43 6.01 -5.74
C GLN A 38 -0.83 4.59 -5.81
N ILE A 39 -1.11 3.85 -6.89
CA ILE A 39 -0.53 2.52 -7.13
C ILE A 39 1.00 2.61 -7.17
N GLY A 40 1.55 3.50 -8.00
CA GLY A 40 2.99 3.71 -8.09
C GLY A 40 3.62 4.13 -6.76
N GLY A 41 2.97 5.05 -6.03
CA GLY A 41 3.43 5.50 -4.72
C GLY A 41 3.45 4.37 -3.68
N PHE A 42 2.41 3.54 -3.65
CA PHE A 42 2.34 2.38 -2.76
C PHE A 42 3.45 1.36 -3.07
N LEU A 43 3.63 1.00 -4.35
CA LEU A 43 4.66 0.03 -4.76
C LEU A 43 6.08 0.51 -4.48
N ILE A 44 6.36 1.81 -4.68
CA ILE A 44 7.66 2.39 -4.33
C ILE A 44 7.86 2.39 -2.81
N ALA A 45 6.85 2.72 -2.02
CA ALA A 45 6.94 2.69 -0.56
C ALA A 45 7.22 1.27 -0.02
N LEU A 46 6.58 0.23 -0.57
CA LEU A 46 6.90 -1.17 -0.27
C LEU A 46 8.36 -1.51 -0.62
N ARG A 47 8.82 -1.10 -1.81
CA ARG A 47 10.19 -1.35 -2.29
C ARG A 47 11.25 -0.67 -1.41
N VAL A 48 10.98 0.54 -0.94
CA VAL A 48 11.88 1.34 -0.08
C VAL A 48 11.92 0.80 1.34
N ARG A 49 10.79 0.37 1.92
CA ARG A 49 10.76 -0.29 3.24
C ARG A 49 11.60 -1.58 3.25
N GLY A 50 11.82 -2.18 2.09
CA GLY A 50 12.67 -3.37 1.95
C GLY A 50 11.92 -4.66 2.27
N GLU A 51 10.62 -4.73 1.96
CA GLU A 51 9.92 -6.02 2.00
C GLU A 51 10.51 -6.96 0.95
N THR A 52 11.37 -7.85 1.44
CA THR A 52 11.84 -9.04 0.73
C THR A 52 10.85 -10.16 0.98
N VAL A 53 10.53 -10.93 -0.05
CA VAL A 53 9.99 -12.29 0.14
C VAL A 53 11.06 -13.05 0.91
N ALA A 54 10.77 -13.38 2.17
CA ALA A 54 11.58 -14.31 2.97
C ALA A 54 11.11 -15.74 2.70
#